data_AF-A0A2E7CAV1-F1
#
_entry.id   AF-A0A2E7CAV1-F1
#
_cell.length_a   1.000
_cell.length_b   1.000
_cell.length_c   1.000
_cell.angle_alpha   90.00
_cell.angle_beta   90.00
_cell.angle_gamma   90.00
#
_symmetry.space_group_name_H-M   'P 1'
#
loop_
_entity.id
_entity.type
_entity.pdbx_description
1 polymer ?
#
loop_
_entity_poly.entity_id
_entity_poly.type
_entity_poly.pdbx_seq_one_letter_code
_entity_poly.pdbx_strand_id
1 'polypeptide(L)'
;MFEGTPIVRHDAPDIYLFVISLVTLGLLVCIRQGFLKEWRLADWIINNINRIWQRGADEVPQAEGILVNHLCGIIALGTIAWFDWPIYIGISVGAVVVISKQIMFWILSLIPKISQLSNEHSIVDRLTRLWMSAGIGLLALVFSLVPSPENYNPLILFSAVWGWSVLFRWYRVFESANRRLNSIFYSFLYLCTLEILPVLAFIVLVKESKMWI
;
A
#
# COMPACT_ATOMS: atom_id res chain seq x y z
N MET A 1 35.91 -36.67 0.54
CA MET A 1 35.40 -36.11 1.80
C MET A 1 35.17 -34.63 1.53
N PHE A 2 33.95 -34.25 1.14
CA PHE A 2 33.59 -32.87 0.80
C PHE A 2 33.31 -32.13 2.12
N GLU A 3 34.37 -31.67 2.77
CA GLU A 3 34.28 -30.70 3.85
C GLU A 3 34.45 -29.31 3.23
N GLY A 4 33.42 -28.47 3.29
CA GLY A 4 33.59 -27.04 3.09
C GLY A 4 32.66 -26.32 2.13
N THR A 5 31.78 -26.99 1.39
CA THR A 5 30.67 -26.28 0.72
C THR A 5 29.51 -26.17 1.71
N PRO A 6 29.11 -24.96 2.16
CA PRO A 6 27.85 -24.83 2.87
C PRO A 6 26.77 -25.38 1.95
N ILE A 7 25.97 -26.32 2.45
CA ILE A 7 24.78 -26.79 1.75
C ILE A 7 23.85 -25.59 1.70
N VAL A 8 23.96 -24.76 0.65
CA VAL A 8 22.96 -23.76 0.32
C VAL A 8 21.73 -24.58 -0.04
N ARG A 9 20.82 -24.75 0.93
CA ARG A 9 19.56 -25.46 0.73
C ARG A 9 18.67 -24.60 -0.17
N HIS A 10 18.93 -24.64 -1.47
CA HIS A 10 18.07 -24.09 -2.52
C HIS A 10 16.68 -24.77 -2.55
N ASP A 11 16.52 -25.87 -1.81
CA ASP A 11 15.30 -26.68 -1.71
C ASP A 11 14.46 -26.37 -0.45
N ALA A 12 14.90 -25.48 0.43
CA ALA A 12 14.17 -25.16 1.66
C ALA A 12 13.23 -23.95 1.46
N PRO A 13 12.01 -23.99 2.01
CA PRO A 13 11.11 -22.85 2.00
C PRO A 13 11.71 -21.66 2.76
N ASP A 14 11.41 -20.44 2.30
CA ASP A 14 11.87 -19.21 2.94
C ASP A 14 11.05 -18.95 4.22
N ILE A 15 11.58 -19.42 5.34
CA ILE A 15 10.93 -19.33 6.66
C ILE A 15 10.67 -17.87 7.04
N TYR A 16 11.55 -16.94 6.68
CA TYR A 16 11.38 -15.54 7.06
C TYR A 16 10.27 -14.88 6.26
N LEU A 17 10.26 -15.08 4.94
CA LEU A 17 9.17 -14.61 4.09
C LEU A 17 7.82 -15.22 4.51
N PHE A 18 7.83 -16.51 4.90
CA PHE A 18 6.66 -17.18 5.46
C PHE A 18 6.16 -16.47 6.72
N VAL A 19 7.03 -16.20 7.70
CA VAL A 19 6.67 -15.49 8.94
C VAL A 19 6.12 -14.08 8.64
N ILE A 20 6.76 -13.33 7.74
CA ILE A 20 6.30 -11.98 7.35
C ILE A 20 4.92 -12.04 6.68
N SER A 21 4.68 -13.04 5.83
CA SER A 21 3.38 -13.24 5.20
C SER A 21 2.28 -13.54 6.23
N LEU A 22 2.58 -14.37 7.24
CA LEU A 22 1.66 -14.67 8.34
C LEU A 22 1.39 -13.44 9.20
N VAL A 23 2.40 -12.62 9.50
CA VAL A 23 2.21 -11.35 10.21
C VAL A 23 1.30 -10.43 9.41
N THR A 24 1.54 -10.27 8.11
CA THR A 24 0.74 -9.39 7.24
C THR A 24 -0.71 -9.85 7.15
N LEU A 25 -0.96 -11.14 6.91
CA LEU A 25 -2.29 -11.72 6.86
C LEU A 25 -2.97 -11.74 8.24
N GLY A 26 -2.21 -11.94 9.31
CA GLY A 26 -2.67 -11.86 10.69
C GLY A 26 -3.20 -10.47 11.03
N LEU A 27 -2.47 -9.41 10.65
CA LEU A 27 -2.93 -8.02 10.84
C LEU A 27 -4.21 -7.73 10.04
N LEU A 28 -4.36 -8.30 8.85
CA LEU A 28 -5.61 -8.22 8.07
C LEU A 28 -6.78 -8.90 8.79
N VAL A 29 -6.55 -10.07 9.38
CA VAL A 29 -7.56 -10.75 10.21
C VAL A 29 -7.90 -9.90 11.44
N CYS A 30 -6.90 -9.29 12.09
CA CYS A 30 -7.12 -8.35 13.19
C CYS A 30 -8.00 -7.16 12.77
N ILE A 31 -7.82 -6.62 11.56
CA ILE A 31 -8.70 -5.56 11.04
C ILE A 31 -10.12 -6.08 10.81
N ARG A 32 -10.25 -7.26 10.19
CA ARG A 32 -11.56 -7.86 9.93
C ARG A 32 -12.34 -8.16 11.21
N GLN A 33 -11.67 -8.62 12.27
CA GLN A 33 -12.33 -9.02 13.52
C GLN A 33 -12.44 -7.88 14.53
N GLY A 34 -11.39 -7.08 14.70
CA GLY A 34 -11.31 -6.02 15.70
C GLY A 34 -11.85 -4.67 15.23
N PHE A 35 -11.84 -4.40 13.93
CA PHE A 35 -12.20 -3.09 13.36
C PHE A 35 -13.23 -3.23 12.24
N LEU A 36 -14.42 -3.74 12.57
CA LEU A 36 -15.51 -4.01 11.62
C LEU A 36 -15.88 -2.80 10.74
N LYS A 37 -15.81 -1.58 11.27
CA LYS A 37 -16.08 -0.36 10.49
C LYS A 37 -15.04 -0.15 9.40
N GLU A 38 -13.76 -0.25 9.75
CA GLU A 38 -12.64 -0.12 8.81
C GLU A 38 -12.69 -1.23 7.75
N TRP A 39 -13.03 -2.47 8.14
CA TRP A 39 -13.24 -3.56 7.20
C TRP A 39 -14.42 -3.31 6.24
N ARG A 40 -15.55 -2.81 6.74
CA ARG A 40 -16.70 -2.47 5.87
C ARG A 40 -16.37 -1.36 4.88
N LEU A 41 -15.59 -0.35 5.30
CA LEU A 41 -15.08 0.67 4.40
C LEU A 41 -14.20 0.03 3.31
N ALA A 42 -13.33 -0.91 3.68
CA ALA A 42 -12.52 -1.65 2.73
C ALA A 42 -13.36 -2.47 1.75
N ASP A 43 -14.45 -3.10 2.18
CA ASP A 43 -15.37 -3.81 1.28
C ASP A 43 -16.10 -2.84 0.33
N TRP A 44 -16.46 -1.65 0.81
CA TRP A 44 -17.17 -0.65 0.01
C TRP A 44 -16.28 0.04 -1.02
N ILE A 45 -14.95 0.11 -0.84
CA ILE A 45 -14.09 0.73 -1.86
C ILE A 45 -14.13 -0.03 -3.19
N ILE A 46 -14.35 -1.35 -3.11
CA ILE A 46 -14.51 -2.22 -4.27
C ILE A 46 -15.96 -2.15 -4.77
N ASN A 47 -16.93 -2.30 -3.87
CA ASN A 47 -18.32 -2.59 -4.26
C ASN A 47 -19.24 -1.36 -4.33
N ASN A 48 -18.99 -0.30 -3.55
CA ASN A 48 -19.89 0.86 -3.44
C ASN A 48 -19.19 2.12 -2.90
N ILE A 49 -18.45 2.82 -3.77
CA ILE A 49 -17.69 4.04 -3.42
C ILE A 49 -18.59 5.18 -2.92
N ASN A 50 -19.85 5.24 -3.36
CA ASN A 50 -20.81 6.28 -2.94
C ASN A 50 -21.00 6.32 -1.41
N ARG A 51 -20.97 5.16 -0.76
CA ARG A 51 -21.08 5.07 0.71
C ARG A 51 -19.87 5.65 1.44
N ILE A 52 -18.68 5.53 0.85
CA ILE A 52 -17.46 6.13 1.42
C ILE A 52 -17.56 7.65 1.36
N TRP A 53 -18.06 8.20 0.24
CA TRP A 53 -18.25 9.64 0.10
C TRP A 53 -19.31 10.23 1.03
N GLN A 54 -20.40 9.49 1.27
CA GLN A 54 -21.43 9.92 2.23
C GLN A 54 -20.87 9.95 3.65
N ARG A 55 -20.17 8.88 4.07
CA ARG A 55 -19.59 8.83 5.42
C ARG A 55 -18.44 9.81 5.63
N GLY A 56 -17.61 10.04 4.62
CA GLY A 56 -16.56 11.06 4.69
C GLY A 56 -17.10 12.49 4.86
N ALA A 57 -18.37 12.72 4.53
CA ALA A 57 -19.07 13.99 4.76
C ALA A 57 -19.73 14.07 6.15
N ASP A 58 -20.28 12.95 6.65
CA ASP A 58 -21.21 12.93 7.77
C ASP A 58 -20.60 12.43 9.10
N GLU A 59 -19.51 11.65 9.07
CA GLU A 59 -18.93 11.02 10.27
C GLU A 59 -17.61 11.69 10.70
N VAL A 60 -17.46 11.98 12.00
CA VAL A 60 -16.17 12.35 12.60
C VAL A 60 -15.21 11.17 12.42
N PRO A 61 -13.96 11.38 11.96
CA PRO A 61 -13.01 10.29 11.75
C PRO A 61 -12.72 9.57 13.07
N GLN A 62 -13.34 8.41 13.26
CA GLN A 62 -12.98 7.51 14.34
C GLN A 62 -11.68 6.81 13.95
N ALA A 63 -10.65 6.97 14.77
CA ALA A 63 -9.28 6.51 14.49
C ALA A 63 -9.07 4.99 14.62
N GLU A 64 -10.15 4.22 14.75
CA GLU A 64 -10.10 2.79 15.03
C GLU A 64 -9.49 2.02 13.85
N GLY A 65 -8.45 1.21 14.13
CA GLY A 65 -7.82 0.33 13.13
C GLY A 65 -6.91 1.02 12.11
N ILE A 66 -6.85 2.36 12.09
CA ILE A 66 -6.03 3.13 11.13
C ILE A 66 -4.54 2.77 11.27
N LEU A 67 -4.04 2.69 12.51
CA LEU A 67 -2.64 2.35 12.79
C LEU A 67 -2.29 0.95 12.29
N VAL A 68 -3.18 -0.03 12.50
CA VAL A 68 -2.98 -1.41 12.04
C VAL A 68 -2.98 -1.47 10.51
N ASN A 69 -3.84 -0.69 9.85
CA ASN A 69 -3.86 -0.60 8.40
C ASN A 69 -2.57 0.00 7.83
N HIS A 70 -2.06 1.08 8.45
CA HIS A 70 -0.75 1.64 8.09
C HIS A 70 0.38 0.62 8.27
N LEU A 71 0.40 -0.13 9.37
CA LEU A 71 1.37 -1.20 9.59
C LEU A 71 1.30 -2.27 8.50
N CYS A 72 0.10 -2.74 8.12
CA CYS A 72 -0.07 -3.67 7.00
C CYS A 72 0.56 -3.14 5.71
N GLY A 73 0.29 -1.86 5.40
CA GLY A 73 0.84 -1.21 4.22
C GLY A 73 2.36 -1.07 4.24
N ILE A 74 2.96 -0.74 5.40
CA ILE A 74 4.41 -0.62 5.57
C ILE A 74 5.08 -1.98 5.38
N ILE A 75 4.57 -3.01 6.04
CA ILE A 75 5.13 -4.37 5.95
C ILE A 75 5.00 -4.88 4.51
N ALA A 76 3.86 -4.64 3.84
CA ALA A 76 3.68 -5.02 2.45
C ALA A 76 4.69 -4.32 1.52
N LEU A 77 4.90 -3.01 1.67
CA LEU A 77 5.93 -2.30 0.89
C LEU A 77 7.34 -2.83 1.17
N GLY A 78 7.65 -3.17 2.43
CA GLY A 78 8.91 -3.83 2.76
C GLY A 78 9.06 -5.22 2.14
N THR A 79 7.96 -5.97 2.06
CA THR A 79 7.92 -7.31 1.46
C THR A 79 8.14 -7.28 -0.06
N ILE A 80 7.69 -6.23 -0.75
CA ILE A 80 7.99 -6.04 -2.19
C ILE A 80 9.50 -5.99 -2.42
N ALA A 81 10.25 -5.36 -1.52
CA ALA A 81 11.70 -5.20 -1.64
C ALA A 81 12.50 -6.45 -1.25
N TRP A 82 11.86 -7.49 -0.71
CA TRP A 82 12.50 -8.66 -0.08
C TRP A 82 13.61 -9.32 -0.90
N PHE A 83 13.40 -9.45 -2.20
CA PHE A 83 14.30 -10.17 -3.10
C PHE A 83 15.46 -9.32 -3.64
N ASP A 84 15.33 -8.00 -3.61
CA ASP A 84 16.35 -7.08 -4.13
C ASP A 84 17.15 -6.43 -3.01
N TRP A 85 16.49 -6.07 -1.91
CA TRP A 85 17.02 -5.23 -0.84
C TRP A 85 16.74 -5.83 0.55
N PRO A 86 17.58 -5.52 1.54
CA PRO A 86 17.29 -5.88 2.92
C PRO A 86 15.93 -5.33 3.38
N ILE A 87 15.14 -6.18 4.05
CA ILE A 87 13.76 -5.86 4.46
C ILE A 87 13.65 -4.57 5.29
N TYR A 88 14.63 -4.27 6.15
CA TYR A 88 14.59 -3.07 6.97
C TYR A 88 14.62 -1.80 6.12
N ILE A 89 15.34 -1.79 4.99
CA ILE A 89 15.35 -0.67 4.04
C ILE A 89 13.95 -0.54 3.41
N GLY A 90 13.38 -1.65 2.96
CA GLY A 90 12.02 -1.69 2.39
C GLY A 90 10.96 -1.18 3.38
N ILE A 91 11.02 -1.59 4.65
CA ILE A 91 10.13 -1.13 5.72
C ILE A 91 10.33 0.37 5.97
N SER A 92 11.57 0.85 6.06
CA SER A 92 11.86 2.28 6.24
C SER A 92 11.29 3.11 5.10
N VAL A 93 11.49 2.67 3.86
CA VAL A 93 10.91 3.30 2.67
C VAL A 93 9.38 3.29 2.73
N GLY A 94 8.77 2.17 3.08
CA GLY A 94 7.33 2.07 3.26
C GLY A 94 6.78 3.02 4.32
N ALA A 95 7.48 3.15 5.44
CA ALA A 95 7.13 4.08 6.52
C ALA A 95 7.22 5.54 6.06
N VAL A 96 8.30 5.91 5.37
CA VAL A 96 8.47 7.27 4.79
C VAL A 96 7.34 7.59 3.81
N VAL A 97 6.94 6.63 2.95
CA VAL A 97 5.84 6.81 2.00
C VAL A 97 4.49 6.99 2.72
N VAL A 98 4.22 6.23 3.79
CA VAL A 98 2.99 6.39 4.58
C VAL A 98 2.98 7.74 5.31
N ILE A 99 4.08 8.09 5.99
CA ILE A 99 4.19 9.32 6.78
C ILE A 99 4.08 10.56 5.88
N SER A 100 4.81 10.57 4.75
CA SER A 100 4.78 11.70 3.81
C SER A 100 3.37 11.93 3.25
N LYS A 101 2.64 10.86 2.91
CA LYS A 101 1.23 10.98 2.50
C LYS A 101 0.32 11.48 3.62
N GLN A 102 0.53 11.02 4.85
CA GLN A 102 -0.26 11.49 5.98
C GLN A 102 -0.05 12.99 6.24
N ILE A 103 1.20 13.45 6.15
CA ILE A 103 1.55 14.88 6.23
C ILE A 103 0.89 15.65 5.09
N MET A 104 0.95 15.14 3.86
CA MET A 104 0.30 15.77 2.70
C MET A 104 -1.21 15.94 2.91
N PHE A 105 -1.92 14.89 3.33
CA PHE A 105 -3.37 14.97 3.59
C PHE A 105 -3.69 15.90 4.76
N TRP A 106 -2.85 15.92 5.79
CA TRP A 106 -2.97 16.86 6.90
C TRP A 106 -2.85 18.31 6.43
N ILE A 107 -1.83 18.64 5.62
CA ILE A 107 -1.67 19.99 5.05
C ILE A 107 -2.88 20.37 4.18
N LEU A 108 -3.33 19.46 3.32
CA LEU A 108 -4.50 19.69 2.46
C LEU A 108 -5.80 19.88 3.26
N SER A 109 -5.91 19.27 4.43
CA SER A 109 -7.06 19.42 5.33
C SER A 109 -7.19 20.82 5.93
N LEU A 110 -6.09 21.59 5.98
CA LEU A 110 -6.08 22.97 6.47
C LEU A 110 -6.79 23.95 5.55
N ILE A 111 -6.96 23.60 4.27
CA ILE A 111 -7.61 24.46 3.27
C ILE A 111 -9.09 24.09 3.20
N PRO A 112 -10.04 24.95 3.64
CA PRO A 112 -11.45 24.57 3.79
C PRO A 112 -12.13 24.07 2.51
N LYS A 113 -11.71 24.58 1.34
CA LYS A 113 -12.28 24.18 0.05
C LYS A 113 -11.94 22.75 -0.37
N ILE A 114 -10.82 22.20 0.12
CA ILE A 114 -10.30 20.88 -0.25
C ILE A 114 -10.20 19.93 0.95
N SER A 115 -10.62 20.36 2.14
CA SER A 115 -10.54 19.55 3.36
C SER A 115 -11.37 18.27 3.28
N GLN A 116 -12.60 18.38 2.77
CA GLN A 116 -13.48 17.23 2.56
C GLN A 116 -12.92 16.26 1.53
N LEU A 117 -12.37 16.80 0.42
CA LEU A 117 -11.73 15.99 -0.62
C LEU A 117 -10.47 15.28 -0.09
N SER A 118 -9.67 15.97 0.73
CA SER A 118 -8.49 15.40 1.39
C SER A 118 -8.85 14.22 2.30
N ASN A 119 -9.91 14.36 3.10
CA ASN A 119 -10.38 13.28 3.98
C ASN A 119 -10.87 12.06 3.18
N GLU A 120 -11.68 12.28 2.14
CA GLU A 120 -12.14 11.20 1.25
C GLU A 120 -10.95 10.47 0.61
N HIS A 121 -9.94 11.20 0.13
CA HIS A 121 -8.74 10.63 -0.48
C HIS A 121 -7.83 9.90 0.52
N SER A 122 -7.69 10.42 1.74
CA SER A 122 -6.96 9.74 2.81
C SER A 122 -7.60 8.38 3.15
N ILE A 123 -8.93 8.31 3.18
CA ILE A 123 -9.66 7.04 3.37
C ILE A 123 -9.39 6.11 2.19
N VAL A 124 -9.57 6.58 0.96
CA VAL A 124 -9.35 5.75 -0.25
C VAL A 124 -7.92 5.21 -0.31
N ASP A 125 -6.91 6.03 -0.03
CA ASP A 125 -5.51 5.64 -0.03
C ASP A 125 -5.23 4.53 1.01
N ARG A 126 -5.74 4.71 2.23
CA ARG A 126 -5.58 3.75 3.32
C ARG A 126 -6.22 2.40 3.00
N LEU A 127 -7.46 2.39 2.50
CA LEU A 127 -8.18 1.15 2.18
C LEU A 127 -7.61 0.44 0.95
N THR A 128 -7.14 1.19 -0.05
CA THR A 128 -6.49 0.60 -1.22
C THR A 128 -5.17 -0.08 -0.83
N ARG A 129 -4.44 0.50 0.12
CA ARG A 129 -3.22 -0.08 0.70
C ARG A 129 -3.49 -1.34 1.52
N LEU A 130 -4.65 -1.42 2.19
CA LEU A 130 -5.10 -2.65 2.86
C LEU A 130 -5.24 -3.80 1.86
N TRP A 131 -5.95 -3.59 0.76
CA TRP A 131 -6.13 -4.62 -0.29
C TRP A 131 -4.82 -4.99 -0.98
N MET A 132 -3.94 -4.01 -1.20
CA MET A 132 -2.57 -4.27 -1.66
C MET A 132 -1.82 -5.16 -0.67
N SER A 133 -1.89 -4.88 0.63
CA SER A 133 -1.24 -5.71 1.65
C SER A 133 -1.77 -7.14 1.70
N ALA A 134 -3.07 -7.33 1.40
CA ALA A 134 -3.66 -8.67 1.26
C ALA A 134 -3.10 -9.41 0.05
N GLY A 135 -3.00 -8.74 -1.10
CA GLY A 135 -2.41 -9.32 -2.31
C GLY A 135 -0.94 -9.68 -2.14
N ILE A 136 -0.14 -8.76 -1.59
CA ILE A 136 1.28 -9.00 -1.32
C ILE A 136 1.46 -10.10 -0.27
N GLY A 137 0.70 -10.08 0.82
CA GLY A 137 0.77 -11.10 1.87
C GLY A 137 0.43 -12.49 1.35
N LEU A 138 -0.59 -12.62 0.50
CA LEU A 138 -0.96 -13.91 -0.10
C LEU A 138 0.10 -14.41 -1.09
N LEU A 139 0.62 -13.53 -1.95
CA LEU A 139 1.71 -13.89 -2.87
C LEU A 139 2.99 -14.26 -2.12
N ALA A 140 3.34 -13.53 -1.06
CA ALA A 140 4.50 -13.82 -0.22
C ALA A 140 4.35 -15.17 0.47
N LEU A 141 3.14 -15.52 0.94
CA LEU A 141 2.86 -16.84 1.50
C LEU A 141 3.11 -17.93 0.45
N VAL A 142 2.61 -17.77 -0.78
CA VAL A 142 2.85 -18.74 -1.85
C VAL A 142 4.34 -18.86 -2.18
N PHE A 143 5.04 -17.74 -2.39
CA PHE A 143 6.47 -17.73 -2.71
C PHE A 143 7.34 -18.30 -1.60
N SER A 144 6.96 -18.12 -0.34
CA SER A 144 7.71 -18.69 0.78
C SER A 144 7.69 -20.22 0.81
N LEU A 145 6.67 -20.84 0.21
CA LEU A 145 6.52 -22.30 0.14
C LEU A 145 7.15 -22.89 -1.12
N VAL A 146 7.50 -22.07 -2.11
CA VAL A 146 8.12 -22.50 -3.36
C VAL A 146 9.64 -22.58 -3.16
N PRO A 147 10.29 -23.71 -3.50
CA PRO A 147 11.75 -23.79 -3.51
C PRO A 147 12.34 -22.83 -4.55
N SER A 148 13.36 -22.06 -4.16
CA SER A 148 14.03 -21.08 -5.02
C SER A 148 13.06 -20.11 -5.75
N PRO A 149 12.28 -19.29 -5.00
CA PRO A 149 11.27 -18.40 -5.56
C PRO A 149 11.85 -17.30 -6.47
N GLU A 150 13.13 -16.98 -6.33
CA GLU A 150 13.87 -16.01 -7.15
C GLU A 150 13.78 -16.30 -8.65
N ASN A 151 13.69 -17.57 -9.04
CA ASN A 151 13.58 -18.01 -10.43
C ASN A 151 12.31 -17.51 -11.14
N TYR A 152 11.29 -17.11 -10.38
CA TYR A 152 9.98 -16.70 -10.91
C TYR A 152 9.84 -15.17 -11.01
N ASN A 153 10.93 -14.41 -10.83
CA ASN A 153 10.92 -12.94 -10.82
C ASN A 153 9.80 -12.35 -9.91
N PRO A 154 9.78 -12.70 -8.62
CA PRO A 154 8.72 -12.32 -7.68
C PRO A 154 8.52 -10.80 -7.57
N LEU A 155 9.60 -10.02 -7.79
CA LEU A 155 9.55 -8.56 -7.84
C LEU A 155 8.54 -8.05 -8.88
N ILE A 156 8.46 -8.68 -10.07
CA ILE A 156 7.52 -8.27 -11.13
C ILE A 156 6.09 -8.48 -10.66
N LEU A 157 5.79 -9.61 -10.04
CA LEU A 157 4.45 -9.94 -9.54
C LEU A 157 4.03 -9.03 -8.38
N PHE A 158 4.93 -8.81 -7.42
CA PHE A 158 4.72 -7.85 -6.36
C PHE A 158 4.54 -6.42 -6.90
N SER A 159 5.34 -6.01 -7.88
CA SER A 159 5.21 -4.71 -8.54
C SER A 159 3.92 -4.60 -9.33
N ALA A 160 3.41 -5.68 -9.92
CA ALA A 160 2.13 -5.70 -10.61
C ALA A 160 0.96 -5.49 -9.64
N VAL A 161 0.97 -6.15 -8.47
CA VAL A 161 -0.04 -5.92 -7.42
C VAL A 161 0.01 -4.49 -6.90
N TRP A 162 1.22 -3.96 -6.66
CA TRP A 162 1.41 -2.57 -6.26
C TRP A 162 0.93 -1.59 -7.33
N GLY A 163 1.32 -1.80 -8.58
CA GLY A 163 0.91 -0.97 -9.73
C GLY A 163 -0.61 -0.98 -9.93
N TRP A 164 -1.24 -2.15 -9.83
CA TRP A 164 -2.70 -2.27 -9.88
C TRP A 164 -3.38 -1.47 -8.77
N SER A 165 -2.86 -1.57 -7.54
CA SER A 165 -3.34 -0.80 -6.39
C SER A 165 -3.24 0.72 -6.62
N VAL A 166 -2.11 1.19 -7.17
CA VAL A 166 -1.92 2.61 -7.51
C VAL A 166 -2.88 3.06 -8.61
N LEU A 167 -3.05 2.29 -9.68
CA LEU A 167 -3.98 2.60 -10.77
C LEU A 167 -5.43 2.64 -10.27
N PHE A 168 -5.82 1.67 -9.45
CA PHE A 168 -7.14 1.65 -8.84
C PHE A 168 -7.38 2.87 -7.95
N ARG A 169 -6.37 3.28 -7.16
CA ARG A 169 -6.43 4.51 -6.37
C ARG A 169 -6.62 5.73 -7.25
N TRP A 170 -5.82 5.88 -8.31
CA TRP A 170 -5.94 7.00 -9.24
C TRP A 170 -7.33 7.08 -9.87
N TYR A 171 -7.87 5.94 -10.30
CA TYR A 171 -9.23 5.87 -10.80
C TYR A 171 -10.26 6.38 -9.77
N ARG A 172 -10.19 5.92 -8.52
CA ARG A 172 -11.11 6.35 -7.45
C ARG A 172 -10.97 7.82 -7.07
N VAL A 173 -9.74 8.32 -7.01
CA VAL A 173 -9.46 9.74 -6.75
C VAL A 173 -9.98 10.62 -7.88
N PHE A 174 -9.81 10.20 -9.14
CA PHE A 174 -10.35 10.90 -10.29
C PHE A 174 -11.89 10.96 -10.25
N GLU A 175 -12.54 9.84 -9.93
CA GLU A 175 -13.99 9.73 -9.78
C GLU A 175 -14.51 10.72 -8.72
N SER A 176 -13.84 10.77 -7.57
CA SER A 176 -14.16 11.67 -6.45
C SER A 176 -13.95 13.14 -6.79
N ALA A 177 -12.80 13.47 -7.40
CA ALA A 177 -12.45 14.82 -7.80
C ALA A 177 -13.43 15.37 -8.85
N ASN A 178 -13.79 14.56 -9.87
CA ASN A 178 -14.73 14.97 -10.91
C ASN A 178 -16.11 15.31 -10.34
N ARG A 179 -16.57 14.56 -9.33
CA ARG A 179 -17.85 14.80 -8.63
C ARG A 179 -17.86 16.11 -7.84
N ARG A 180 -16.73 16.52 -7.26
CA ARG A 180 -16.65 17.66 -6.33
C ARG A 180 -16.21 18.96 -7.02
N LEU A 181 -15.29 18.86 -7.97
CA LEU A 181 -14.73 20.02 -8.68
C LEU A 181 -15.52 20.38 -9.94
N ASN A 182 -16.48 19.52 -10.36
CA ASN A 182 -17.35 19.70 -11.53
C ASN A 182 -16.63 20.04 -12.85
N SER A 183 -15.32 19.81 -12.90
CA SER A 183 -14.46 20.09 -14.04
C SER A 183 -13.39 19.04 -14.13
N ILE A 184 -13.35 18.36 -15.28
CA ILE A 184 -12.38 17.32 -15.62
C ILE A 184 -10.96 17.88 -15.56
N PHE A 185 -10.78 19.15 -15.98
CA PHE A 185 -9.44 19.77 -16.03
C PHE A 185 -8.87 20.01 -14.63
N TYR A 186 -9.67 20.52 -13.70
CA TYR A 186 -9.23 20.69 -12.31
C TYR A 186 -9.02 19.35 -11.58
N SER A 187 -9.83 18.35 -11.90
CA SER A 187 -9.70 16.99 -11.35
C SER A 187 -8.42 16.31 -11.85
N PHE A 188 -8.09 16.49 -13.12
CA PHE A 188 -6.85 15.99 -13.71
C PHE A 188 -5.62 16.70 -13.14
N LEU A 189 -5.64 18.04 -13.06
CA LEU A 189 -4.55 18.81 -12.44
C LEU A 189 -4.32 18.39 -10.99
N TYR A 190 -5.39 18.24 -10.22
CA TYR A 190 -5.32 17.76 -8.84
C TYR A 190 -4.65 16.38 -8.74
N LEU A 191 -5.06 15.43 -9.59
CA LEU A 191 -4.52 14.08 -9.64
C LEU A 191 -3.03 14.09 -10.04
N CYS A 192 -2.66 14.91 -11.03
CA CYS A 192 -1.28 15.08 -11.44
C CYS A 192 -0.40 15.61 -10.31
N THR A 193 -0.84 16.67 -9.62
CA THR A 193 -0.04 17.34 -8.59
C THR A 193 0.09 16.52 -7.31
N LEU A 194 -0.98 15.86 -6.85
CA LEU A 194 -1.02 15.24 -5.52
C LEU A 194 -0.88 13.72 -5.53
N GLU A 195 -1.11 13.06 -6.66
CA GLU A 195 -1.09 11.59 -6.73
C GLU A 195 -0.03 11.04 -7.69
N ILE A 196 0.16 11.64 -8.86
CA ILE A 196 1.17 11.17 -9.83
C ILE A 196 2.56 11.69 -9.48
N LEU A 197 2.69 12.99 -9.21
CA LEU A 197 3.99 13.61 -8.99
C LEU A 197 4.76 13.03 -7.79
N PRO A 198 4.12 12.75 -6.63
CA PRO A 198 4.81 12.08 -5.51
C PRO A 198 5.26 10.64 -5.84
N VAL A 199 4.48 9.92 -6.65
CA VAL A 199 4.83 8.55 -7.09
C VAL A 199 6.01 8.58 -8.05
N LEU A 200 6.01 9.51 -9.02
CA LEU A 200 7.12 9.68 -9.95
C LEU A 200 8.39 10.14 -9.23
N ALA A 201 8.29 11.11 -8.32
CA ALA A 201 9.41 11.57 -7.51
C ALA A 201 10.00 10.42 -6.68
N PHE A 202 9.16 9.55 -6.12
CA PHE A 202 9.60 8.35 -5.41
C PHE A 202 10.35 7.37 -6.32
N ILE A 203 9.83 7.08 -7.52
CA ILE A 203 10.49 6.20 -8.49
C ILE A 203 11.87 6.76 -8.88
N VAL A 204 11.96 8.07 -9.13
CA VAL A 204 13.23 8.73 -9.45
C VAL A 204 14.21 8.62 -8.28
N LEU A 205 13.79 8.92 -7.05
CA LEU A 205 14.65 8.79 -5.86
C LEU A 205 15.16 7.36 -5.68
N VAL A 206 14.31 6.34 -5.87
CA VAL A 206 14.72 4.93 -5.80
C VAL A 206 15.73 4.61 -6.89
N LYS A 207 15.49 5.06 -8.13
CA LYS A 207 16.42 4.86 -9.24
C LYS A 207 17.79 5.50 -8.98
N GLU A 208 17.81 6.73 -8.50
CA GLU A 208 19.03 7.45 -8.16
C GLU A 208 19.78 6.76 -7.00
N SER A 209 19.07 6.29 -5.98
CA SER A 209 19.70 5.56 -4.86
C SER A 209 20.38 4.25 -5.27
N LYS A 210 19.88 3.58 -6.34
CA LYS A 210 20.52 2.39 -6.93
C LYS A 210 21.83 2.69 -7.66
N MET A 211 22.13 3.95 -8.01
CA MET A 211 23.40 4.32 -8.67
C MET A 211 24.55 4.56 -7.68
N TRP A 212 24.25 4.68 -6.38
CA TRP A 212 25.24 5.02 -5.34
C TRP A 212 25.65 3.80 -4.48
N ILE A 213 25.10 2.62 -4.75
CA ILE A 213 25.46 1.32 -4.15
C ILE A 213 26.16 0.49 -5.22
#